data_AF-A0A9D8SZS6-F1
#
_entry.id   AF-A0A9D8SZS6-F1
#
_cell.length_a   1.000
_cell.length_b   1.000
_cell.length_c   1.000
_cell.angle_alpha   90.00
_cell.angle_beta   90.00
_cell.angle_gamma   90.00
#
_symmetry.space_group_name_H-M   'P 1'
#
loop_
_entity.id
_entity.type
_entity.pdbx_description
1 polymer ?
#
loop_
_entity_poly.entity_id
_entity_poly.type
_entity_poly.pdbx_seq_one_letter_code
_entity_poly.pdbx_strand_id
1 'polypeptide(L)' 'MKILYFHGFASSGTSGTVETLRNALPEDEIIAPDIPMSPAEALPMLRALCEQEQPDLIIGTSMGGMYA' A
#
# COMPACT_ATOMS: atom_id res chain seq x y z
N MET A 1 -11.18 5.33 -8.21
CA MET A 1 -11.10 4.15 -7.31
C MET A 1 -10.17 4.48 -6.17
N LYS A 2 -10.37 3.84 -5.02
CA LYS A 2 -9.42 3.93 -3.91
C LYS A 2 -8.51 2.71 -3.92
N ILE A 3 -7.21 2.95 -4.01
CA ILE A 3 -6.18 1.93 -4.16
C ILE A 3 -5.26 1.98 -2.93
N LEU A 4 -5.14 0.86 -2.22
CA LEU A 4 -4.06 0.68 -1.25
C LEU A 4 -2.82 0.13 -1.95
N TYR A 5 -1.67 0.76 -1.72
CA TYR A 5 -0.39 0.27 -2.22
C TYR A 5 0.50 -0.21 -1.07
N PHE A 6 0.94 -1.47 -1.15
CA PHE A 6 1.85 -2.08 -0.19
C PHE A 6 3.25 -2.22 -0.79
N HIS A 7 4.22 -1.52 -0.22
CA HIS A 7 5.59 -1.51 -0.71
C HIS A 7 6.39 -2.76 -0.28
N GLY A 8 7.48 -3.04 -1.00
CA GLY A 8 8.40 -4.13 -0.68
C GLY A 8 9.28 -3.89 0.56
N PHE A 9 10.07 -4.89 0.93
CA PHE A 9 11.01 -4.79 2.07
C PHE A 9 12.02 -3.65 1.87
N ALA A 10 12.30 -2.91 2.94
CA ALA A 10 13.19 -1.74 2.93
C ALA A 10 12.82 -0.65 1.90
N SER A 11 11.55 -0.59 1.51
CA SER A 11 10.97 0.47 0.69
C SER A 11 10.08 1.39 1.53
N SER A 12 9.30 2.27 0.88
CA SER A 12 8.41 3.22 1.53
C SER A 12 7.16 3.50 0.70
N GLY A 13 6.14 4.05 1.36
CA GLY A 13 4.94 4.62 0.76
C GLY A 13 5.19 5.90 -0.06
N THR A 14 6.42 6.39 -0.07
CA THR A 14 6.89 7.56 -0.84
C THR A 14 7.85 7.18 -1.98
N SER A 15 7.98 5.89 -2.29
CA SER A 15 8.83 5.41 -3.37
C SER A 15 8.41 5.93 -4.75
N GLY A 16 9.36 5.97 -5.70
CA GLY A 16 9.07 6.38 -7.08
C GLY A 16 8.01 5.51 -7.79
N THR A 17 7.76 4.29 -7.31
CA THR A 17 6.65 3.46 -7.80
C THR A 17 5.30 4.08 -7.46
N VAL A 18 5.14 4.65 -6.25
CA VAL A 18 3.90 5.32 -5.85
C VAL A 18 3.68 6.58 -6.67
N GLU A 19 4.73 7.35 -6.92
CA GLU A 19 4.66 8.51 -7.82
C GLU A 19 4.27 8.10 -9.25
N THR A 20 4.86 7.03 -9.76
CA THR A 20 4.52 6.46 -11.07
C THR A 20 3.06 6.05 -11.14
N LEU A 21 2.54 5.38 -10.11
CA LEU A 21 1.14 4.98 -10.05
C LEU A 21 0.21 6.20 -10.03
N ARG A 22 0.52 7.23 -9.23
CA ARG A 22 -0.29 8.48 -9.18
C ARG A 22 -0.32 9.20 -10.53
N ASN A 23 0.80 9.21 -11.24
CA ASN A 23 0.88 9.80 -12.58
C ASN A 23 0.12 8.99 -13.63
N ALA A 24 0.12 7.66 -13.52
CA ALA A 24 -0.57 6.77 -14.44
C ALA A 24 -2.09 6.71 -14.20
N LEU A 25 -2.51 6.94 -12.96
CA LEU A 25 -3.90 6.84 -12.50
C LEU A 25 -4.32 8.16 -11.80
N PRO A 26 -4.37 9.29 -12.53
CA PRO A 26 -4.56 10.61 -11.94
C PRO A 26 -5.94 10.83 -11.32
N GLU A 27 -6.94 10.05 -11.74
CA GLU A 27 -8.32 10.11 -11.23
C GLU A 27 -8.55 9.16 -10.04
N ASP A 28 -7.56 8.33 -9.69
CA ASP A 28 -7.64 7.36 -8.60
C ASP A 28 -6.93 7.88 -7.34
N GLU A 29 -7.48 7.54 -6.18
CA GLU A 29 -6.88 7.86 -4.89
C GLU A 29 -5.89 6.75 -4.50
N ILE A 30 -4.61 7.11 -4.32
CA ILE A 30 -3.55 6.17 -3.95
C ILE A 30 -3.08 6.42 -2.53
N ILE A 31 -3.44 5.49 -1.63
CA ILE A 31 -3.02 5.45 -0.24
C ILE A 31 -1.87 4.46 -0.11
N ALA A 32 -0.70 4.96 0.26
CA ALA A 32 0.53 4.19 0.38
C ALA A 32 1.19 4.52 1.73
N PRO A 33 0.83 3.85 2.83
CA PRO A 33 1.48 4.05 4.11
C PRO A 33 2.87 3.38 4.12
N ASP A 34 3.72 3.81 5.04
CA ASP A 34 4.90 3.02 5.40
C ASP A 34 4.47 1.79 6.21
N ILE A 35 5.05 0.63 5.88
CA ILE A 35 4.75 -0.65 6.50
C ILE A 35 5.82 -0.97 7.56
N PRO A 36 5.44 -1.25 8.81
CA PRO A 36 6.36 -1.69 9.86
C PRO A 36 7.18 -2.91 9.41
N MET A 37 8.45 -2.96 9.83
CA MET A 37 9.33 -4.09 9.50
C MET A 37 8.85 -5.39 10.16
N SER A 38 8.25 -5.30 11.36
CA SER A 38 7.71 -6.44 12.09
C SER A 38 6.38 -6.89 11.49
N PRO A 39 6.26 -8.12 10.97
CA PRO A 39 4.99 -8.62 10.43
C PRO A 39 3.86 -8.67 11.49
N ALA A 40 4.23 -8.86 12.76
CA ALA A 40 3.29 -8.87 13.88
C ALA A 40 2.65 -7.48 14.13
N GLU A 41 3.32 -6.40 13.71
CA GLU A 41 2.79 -5.04 13.76
C GLU A 41 2.13 -4.65 12.43
N ALA A 42 2.73 -5.06 11.30
CA ALA A 42 2.24 -4.76 9.97
C ALA A 42 0.86 -5.35 9.71
N LEU A 43 0.64 -6.64 9.98
CA LEU A 43 -0.61 -7.32 9.64
C LEU A 43 -1.85 -6.70 10.33
N PRO A 44 -1.85 -6.44 11.65
CA PRO A 44 -2.96 -5.73 12.30
C PRO A 44 -3.18 -4.32 11.74
N MET A 45 -2.11 -3.56 11.50
CA MET A 45 -2.21 -2.21 10.96
C MET A 45 -2.83 -2.21 9.55
N LEU A 46 -2.36 -3.08 8.67
CA LEU A 46 -2.87 -3.18 7.29
C LEU A 46 -4.33 -3.64 7.26
N ARG A 47 -4.73 -4.58 8.14
CA ARG A 47 -6.14 -5.00 8.25
C ARG A 47 -7.04 -3.85 8.70
N ALA A 48 -6.64 -3.13 9.75
CA ALA A 48 -7.39 -1.97 10.23
C ALA A 48 -7.49 -0.88 9.15
N LEU A 49 -6.42 -0.68 8.37
CA LEU A 49 -6.42 0.24 7.25
C LEU A 49 -7.39 -0.20 6.14
N CYS A 50 -7.43 -1.49 5.78
CA CYS A 50 -8.40 -2.01 4.81
C CYS A 50 -9.84 -1.82 5.31
N GLU A 51 -10.10 -2.06 6.59
CA GLU A 51 -11.42 -1.87 7.20
C GLU A 51 -11.83 -0.38 7.21
N GLN A 52 -10.91 0.52 7.51
CA GLN A 52 -11.16 1.96 7.52
C GLN A 52 -11.37 2.53 6.12
N GLU A 53 -10.49 2.18 5.19
CA GLU A 53 -10.43 2.82 3.88
C GLU A 53 -11.38 2.18 2.86
N GLN A 54 -11.74 0.91 3.03
CA GLN A 54 -12.57 0.12 2.12
C GLN A 54 -12.10 0.27 0.65
N PRO A 55 -10.86 -0.15 0.32
CA PRO A 55 -10.31 0.03 -1.01
C PRO A 55 -10.99 -0.85 -2.06
N ASP A 56 -11.03 -0.35 -3.29
CA ASP A 56 -11.49 -1.12 -4.46
C ASP A 56 -10.42 -2.11 -4.93
N LEU A 57 -9.14 -1.79 -4.70
CA LEU A 57 -7.99 -2.57 -5.16
C LEU A 57 -6.82 -2.45 -4.17
N ILE A 58 -6.11 -3.55 -3.98
CA ILE A 58 -4.82 -3.57 -3.28
C ILE A 58 -3.73 -3.96 -4.27
N ILE A 59 -2.64 -3.19 -4.31
CA ILE A 59 -1.45 -3.45 -5.13
C ILE A 59 -0.28 -3.69 -4.20
N GLY A 60 0.29 -4.90 -4.23
CA GLY A 60 1.51 -5.23 -3.50
C GLY A 60 2.70 -5.46 -4.43
N THR A 61 3.87 -4.91 -4.10
CA THR A 61 5.12 -5.18 -4.84
C THR A 61 6.14 -5.91 -3.96
N SER A 62 6.82 -6.92 -4.52
CA SER A 62 7.79 -7.74 -3.78
C SER A 62 7.17 -8.28 -2.47
N MET A 63 7.78 -8.03 -1.30
CA MET A 63 7.20 -8.40 0.01
C MET A 63 5.80 -7.81 0.24
N GLY A 64 5.50 -6.62 -0.29
CA GLY A 64 4.16 -6.03 -0.19
C GLY A 64 3.09 -6.90 -0.84
N GLY A 65 3.45 -7.71 -1.85
CA GLY A 65 2.56 -8.69 -2.47
C GLY A 65 2.25 -9.91 -1.58
N MET A 66 2.98 -10.12 -0.48
CA MET A 66 2.60 -11.13 0.51
C MET A 66 1.50 -10.64 1.46
N TYR A 67 1.31 -9.32 1.56
CA TYR A 67 0.28 -8.70 2.40
C TYR A 67 -1.01 -8.35 1.64
N ALA A 68 -0.89 -8.11 0.33
CA ALA A 68 -2.00 -7.75 -0.57
C ALA A 68 -2.89 -8.95 -0.88
#